data_AF-A0AAW4BMP2-F1
#
_entry.id   AF-A0AAW4BMP2-F1
#
_cell.length_a   1.000
_cell.length_b   1.000
_cell.length_c   1.000
_cell.angle_alpha   90.00
_cell.angle_beta   90.00
_cell.angle_gamma   90.00
#
_symmetry.space_group_name_H-M   'P 1'
#
loop_
_entity.id
_entity.type
_entity.pdbx_description
1 polymer ?
#
loop_
_entity_poly.entity_id
_entity_poly.type
_entity_poly.pdbx_seq_one_letter_code
_entity_poly.pdbx_strand_id
1 'polypeptide(L)'
;AAANECDYFKPIDFETPLFTNSIKTGLVIESPSFKDGNKWKFSDGQSSFYAEITDEQFLERVDNGEERFGKNDILLVEMDVIQTQTPTCLKVEKIITKVIDHQYAQKQNS
;
A
#
# COMPACT_ATOMS: atom_id res chain seq x y z
N ALA A 1 -29.24 26.53 -37.56
CA ALA A 1 -29.04 25.78 -36.32
C ALA A 1 -28.17 24.58 -36.65
N ALA A 2 -26.89 24.60 -36.27
CA ALA A 2 -26.03 23.43 -36.33
C ALA A 2 -25.83 22.99 -34.88
N ALA A 3 -26.46 21.89 -34.49
CA ALA A 3 -26.32 21.34 -33.16
C ALA A 3 -24.93 20.70 -33.02
N ASN A 4 -24.26 21.04 -31.92
CA ASN A 4 -23.04 20.40 -31.42
C ASN A 4 -23.20 18.88 -31.33
N GLU A 5 -22.30 18.14 -31.96
CA GLU A 5 -22.14 16.69 -31.72
C GLU A 5 -20.68 16.31 -31.37
N CYS A 6 -19.95 17.20 -30.69
CA CYS A 6 -18.60 16.90 -30.20
C CYS A 6 -18.52 16.60 -28.69
N ASP A 7 -19.63 16.59 -27.97
CA ASP A 7 -19.62 16.53 -26.49
C ASP A 7 -19.77 15.12 -25.88
N TYR A 8 -19.58 14.04 -26.64
CA TYR A 8 -19.88 12.69 -26.14
C TYR A 8 -18.84 11.58 -26.34
N PHE A 9 -17.55 11.91 -26.32
CA PHE A 9 -16.52 10.88 -26.08
C PHE A 9 -15.99 10.98 -24.65
N LYS A 10 -16.63 10.23 -23.73
CA LYS A 10 -15.97 9.86 -22.47
C LYS A 10 -15.26 8.53 -22.74
N PRO A 11 -13.92 8.46 -22.77
CA PRO A 11 -13.26 7.17 -22.82
C PRO A 11 -13.77 6.35 -21.63
N ILE A 12 -14.39 5.22 -21.94
CA ILE A 12 -14.66 4.22 -20.92
C ILE A 12 -13.29 3.64 -20.63
N ASP A 13 -12.66 4.09 -19.55
CA ASP A 13 -11.42 3.48 -19.06
C ASP A 13 -11.79 2.05 -18.63
N PHE A 14 -11.62 1.10 -19.53
CA PHE A 14 -11.77 -0.31 -19.22
C PHE A 14 -10.58 -0.73 -18.37
N GLU A 15 -10.72 -0.61 -17.05
CA GLU A 15 -9.80 -1.23 -16.11
C GLU A 15 -10.02 -2.75 -16.14
N THR A 16 -9.03 -3.47 -16.65
CA THR A 16 -9.05 -4.94 -16.67
C THR A 16 -8.15 -5.45 -15.55
N PRO A 17 -8.69 -6.05 -14.47
CA PRO A 17 -7.86 -6.68 -13.46
C PRO A 17 -7.13 -7.86 -14.09
N LEU A 18 -5.81 -7.87 -13.99
CA LEU A 18 -4.98 -8.93 -14.57
C LEU A 18 -4.85 -10.09 -13.60
N PHE A 19 -4.29 -9.80 -12.42
CA PHE A 19 -4.18 -10.78 -11.34
C PHE A 19 -3.94 -10.06 -10.01
N THR A 20 -4.24 -10.80 -8.94
CA THR A 20 -3.82 -10.49 -7.58
C THR A 20 -2.78 -11.52 -7.16
N ASN A 21 -1.64 -11.06 -6.68
CA ASN A 21 -0.60 -11.92 -6.11
C ASN A 21 -0.45 -11.62 -4.62
N SER A 22 -0.80 -12.59 -3.79
CA SER A 22 -0.65 -12.53 -2.33
C SER A 22 0.73 -13.06 -1.93
N ILE A 23 1.52 -12.21 -1.28
CA ILE A 23 2.90 -12.54 -0.89
C ILE A 23 3.12 -12.34 0.61
N LYS A 24 4.07 -13.09 1.17
CA LYS A 24 4.64 -12.83 2.50
C LYS A 24 5.98 -12.14 2.34
N THR A 25 6.15 -10.96 2.93
CA THR A 25 7.38 -10.17 2.76
C THR A 25 7.69 -9.32 3.97
N GLY A 26 8.97 -8.98 4.17
CA GLY A 26 9.41 -7.98 5.14
C GLY A 26 9.47 -6.59 4.51
N LEU A 27 8.96 -5.59 5.21
CA LEU A 27 8.91 -4.19 4.76
C LEU A 27 9.51 -3.26 5.80
N VAL A 28 10.47 -2.43 5.40
CA VAL A 28 10.98 -1.35 6.24
C VAL A 28 9.98 -0.20 6.22
N ILE A 29 9.60 0.30 7.39
CA ILE A 29 8.75 1.48 7.52
C ILE A 29 9.60 2.74 7.23
N GLU A 30 9.29 3.45 6.14
CA GLU A 30 9.96 4.72 5.82
C GLU A 30 9.19 5.93 6.34
N SER A 31 7.86 5.93 6.19
CA SER A 31 7.00 7.04 6.62
C SER A 31 5.59 6.52 6.94
N PRO A 32 5.26 6.34 8.23
CA PRO A 32 3.91 5.96 8.64
C PRO A 32 2.92 7.13 8.47
N SER A 33 1.65 6.82 8.23
CA SER A 33 0.57 7.81 8.16
C SER A 33 -0.56 7.46 9.12
N PHE A 34 -0.70 8.22 10.22
CA PHE A 34 -1.69 7.97 11.27
C PHE A 34 -3.08 8.55 10.95
N LYS A 35 -3.42 8.69 9.66
CA LYS A 35 -4.73 9.15 9.24
C LYS A 35 -5.42 8.02 8.50
N ASP A 36 -6.63 7.70 8.89
CA ASP A 36 -7.43 6.63 8.31
C ASP A 36 -7.49 6.71 6.79
N GLY A 37 -7.27 5.56 6.14
CA GLY A 37 -7.26 5.42 4.68
C GLY A 37 -6.05 6.02 3.97
N ASN A 38 -5.09 6.64 4.69
CA ASN A 38 -3.84 7.07 4.07
C ASN A 38 -2.88 5.91 3.85
N LYS A 39 -2.13 5.97 2.76
CA LYS A 39 -1.06 5.00 2.46
C LYS A 39 0.21 5.36 3.21
N TRP A 40 0.84 4.34 3.77
CA TRP A 40 2.16 4.43 4.40
C TRP A 40 3.24 4.23 3.35
N LYS A 41 4.41 4.82 3.58
CA LYS A 41 5.58 4.61 2.72
C LYS A 41 6.46 3.51 3.32
N PHE A 42 6.77 2.50 2.50
CA PHE A 42 7.60 1.37 2.85
C PHE A 42 8.74 1.17 1.86
N SER A 43 9.72 0.36 2.24
CA SER A 43 10.68 -0.24 1.34
C SER A 43 10.74 -1.76 1.49
N ASP A 44 10.86 -2.48 0.37
CA ASP A 44 11.17 -3.92 0.32
C ASP A 44 12.67 -4.21 0.24
N GLY A 45 13.51 -3.19 0.43
CA GLY A 45 14.97 -3.26 0.27
C GLY A 45 15.46 -3.05 -1.16
N GLN A 46 14.58 -3.04 -2.17
CA GLN A 46 14.92 -2.72 -3.56
C GLN A 46 14.31 -1.39 -4.00
N SER A 47 13.07 -1.12 -3.58
CA SER A 47 12.32 0.08 -3.97
C SER A 47 11.50 0.61 -2.80
N SER A 48 11.26 1.93 -2.81
CA SER A 48 10.27 2.55 -1.91
C SER A 48 8.93 2.63 -2.62
N PHE A 49 7.84 2.38 -1.89
CA PHE A 49 6.48 2.44 -2.43
C PHE A 49 5.46 2.80 -1.37
N TYR A 50 4.28 3.22 -1.82
CA TYR A 50 3.13 3.44 -0.95
C TYR A 50 2.25 2.18 -0.91
N ALA A 51 1.84 1.78 0.29
CA ALA A 51 0.87 0.71 0.49
C ALA A 51 -0.19 1.12 1.51
N GLU A 52 -1.39 0.61 1.32
CA GLU A 52 -2.47 0.70 2.29
C GLU A 52 -2.37 -0.46 3.28
N ILE A 53 -2.72 -0.24 4.54
CA ILE A 53 -2.87 -1.31 5.53
C ILE A 53 -4.36 -1.47 5.78
N THR A 54 -4.89 -2.67 5.62
CA THR A 54 -6.29 -3.00 5.90
C THR A 54 -6.44 -4.00 7.05
N ASP A 55 -5.34 -4.28 7.76
CA ASP A 55 -5.36 -5.07 9.00
C ASP A 55 -5.92 -4.23 10.15
N GLU A 56 -7.23 -4.34 10.36
CA GLU A 56 -7.95 -3.59 11.41
C GLU A 56 -7.36 -3.82 12.81
N GLN A 57 -6.95 -5.05 13.13
CA GLN A 57 -6.37 -5.36 14.45
C GLN A 57 -5.03 -4.67 14.66
N PHE A 58 -4.21 -4.58 13.61
CA PHE A 58 -2.96 -3.83 13.68
C PHE A 58 -3.23 -2.32 13.80
N LEU A 59 -4.14 -1.78 12.99
CA LEU A 59 -4.49 -0.36 13.02
C LEU A 59 -5.04 0.07 14.40
N GLU A 60 -5.92 -0.73 15.00
CA GLU A 60 -6.42 -0.46 16.37
C GLU A 60 -5.28 -0.36 17.39
N ARG A 61 -4.27 -1.24 17.31
CA ARG A 61 -3.10 -1.17 18.20
C ARG A 61 -2.25 0.07 17.94
N VAL A 62 -2.15 0.52 16.69
CA VAL A 62 -1.48 1.78 16.34
C VAL A 62 -2.22 2.98 16.95
N ASP A 63 -3.54 3.04 16.79
CA ASP A 63 -4.36 4.15 17.27
C ASP A 63 -4.41 4.22 18.80
N ASN A 64 -4.38 3.05 19.47
CA ASN A 64 -4.26 2.96 20.93
C ASN A 64 -2.85 3.26 21.44
N GLY A 65 -1.86 3.46 20.57
CA GLY A 65 -0.47 3.73 20.93
C GLY A 65 0.28 2.53 21.50
N GLU A 66 -0.21 1.31 21.24
CA GLU A 66 0.43 0.05 21.64
C GLU A 66 1.60 -0.30 20.73
N GLU A 67 1.54 0.10 19.46
CA GLU A 67 2.66 -0.01 18.51
C GLU A 67 3.55 1.23 18.57
N ARG A 68 4.86 1.04 18.67
CA ARG A 68 5.85 2.14 18.62
C ARG A 68 6.73 1.98 17.40
N PHE A 69 6.88 3.04 16.61
CA PHE A 69 7.67 2.99 15.39
C PHE A 69 9.00 3.72 15.53
N GLY A 70 10.07 3.00 15.29
CA GLY A 70 11.45 3.44 15.20
C GLY A 70 11.95 3.50 13.76
N LYS A 71 13.09 4.17 13.57
CA LYS A 71 13.77 4.21 12.27
C LYS A 71 14.26 2.81 11.91
N ASN A 72 13.95 2.38 10.69
CA ASN A 72 14.30 1.07 10.13
C ASN A 72 13.59 -0.13 10.78
N ASP A 73 12.47 0.10 11.48
CA ASP A 73 11.62 -1.01 11.93
C ASP A 73 11.06 -1.77 10.72
N ILE A 74 10.93 -3.09 10.87
CA ILE A 74 10.49 -4.00 9.81
C ILE A 74 9.15 -4.62 10.19
N LEU A 75 8.18 -4.57 9.29
CA LEU A 75 6.96 -5.35 9.37
C LEU A 75 7.09 -6.61 8.52
N LEU A 76 6.86 -7.78 9.10
CA LEU A 76 6.59 -8.99 8.35
C LEU A 76 5.09 -9.03 8.04
N VAL A 77 4.73 -9.06 6.76
CA VAL A 77 3.34 -8.87 6.33
C VAL A 77 2.87 -9.92 5.34
N GLU A 78 1.56 -10.12 5.29
CA GLU A 78 0.86 -10.62 4.09
C GLU A 78 0.39 -9.40 3.30
N MET A 79 0.72 -9.36 2.00
CA MET A 79 0.41 -8.24 1.11
C MET A 79 -0.12 -8.73 -0.23
N ASP A 80 -1.22 -8.13 -0.66
CA ASP A 80 -1.75 -8.29 -2.01
C ASP A 80 -1.12 -7.26 -2.95
N VAL A 81 -0.56 -7.74 -4.05
CA VAL A 81 -0.10 -6.93 -5.17
C VAL A 81 -1.10 -7.11 -6.31
N ILE A 82 -1.89 -6.07 -6.55
CA ILE A 82 -2.97 -6.06 -7.54
C ILE A 82 -2.46 -5.34 -8.78
N GLN A 83 -2.52 -6.02 -9.92
CA GLN A 83 -2.17 -5.44 -11.21
C GLN A 83 -3.42 -5.20 -12.04
N THR A 84 -3.60 -3.96 -12.48
CA THR A 84 -4.71 -3.54 -13.31
C THR A 84 -4.16 -2.97 -14.61
N GLN A 85 -4.58 -3.54 -15.74
CA GLN A 85 -4.29 -2.95 -17.03
C GLN A 85 -5.28 -1.81 -17.27
N THR A 86 -4.73 -0.61 -17.47
CA THR A 86 -5.48 0.55 -17.96
C THR A 86 -5.19 0.72 -19.45
N PRO A 87 -5.95 1.55 -20.19
CA PRO A 87 -5.66 1.82 -21.60
C PRO A 87 -4.24 2.39 -21.85
N THR A 88 -3.66 3.06 -20.86
CA THR A 88 -2.39 3.80 -21.02
C THR A 88 -1.20 3.18 -20.30
N CYS A 89 -1.42 2.40 -19.23
CA CYS A 89 -0.34 1.86 -18.41
C CYS A 89 -0.78 0.67 -17.56
N LEU A 90 0.20 0.01 -16.94
CA LEU A 90 -0.03 -0.94 -15.87
C LEU A 90 -0.07 -0.20 -14.53
N LYS A 91 -1.21 -0.28 -13.84
CA LYS A 91 -1.35 0.21 -12.47
C LYS A 91 -1.05 -0.94 -11.50
N VAL A 92 -0.29 -0.63 -10.45
CA VAL A 92 0.02 -1.57 -9.37
C VAL A 92 -0.47 -0.98 -8.05
N GLU A 93 -1.29 -1.74 -7.34
CA GLU A 93 -1.74 -1.41 -6.00
C GLU A 93 -1.20 -2.44 -5.01
N LYS A 94 -0.79 -1.96 -3.83
CA LYS A 94 -0.22 -2.78 -2.77
C LYS A 94 -1.03 -2.57 -1.50
N ILE A 95 -1.57 -3.66 -0.99
CA ILE A 95 -2.44 -3.67 0.19
C ILE A 95 -1.89 -4.68 1.18
N ILE A 96 -1.43 -4.19 2.32
CA ILE A 96 -1.02 -5.01 3.46
C ILE A 96 -2.30 -5.49 4.13
N THR A 97 -2.63 -6.75 3.91
CA THR A 97 -3.85 -7.37 4.43
C THR A 97 -3.67 -7.89 5.85
N LYS A 98 -2.42 -8.18 6.25
CA LYS A 98 -2.09 -8.64 7.60
C LYS A 98 -0.67 -8.27 8.01
N VAL A 99 -0.50 -7.77 9.22
CA VAL A 99 0.81 -7.63 9.88
C VAL A 99 1.04 -8.85 10.77
N ILE A 100 2.02 -9.68 10.39
CA ILE A 100 2.36 -10.93 11.08
C ILE A 100 3.27 -10.65 12.29
N ASP A 101 4.26 -9.79 12.11
CA ASP A 101 5.26 -9.48 13.13
C ASP A 101 5.82 -8.06 12.92
N HIS A 102 6.25 -7.43 14.02
CA HIS A 102 6.88 -6.12 14.04
C HIS A 102 8.25 -6.23 14.69
N GLN A 103 9.29 -6.18 13.86
CA GLN A 103 10.67 -6.25 14.29
C GLN A 103 11.23 -4.84 14.49
N TYR A 104 11.37 -4.46 15.75
CA TYR A 104 12.03 -3.22 16.16
C TYR A 104 13.49 -3.25 15.74
N ALA A 105 13.98 -2.17 15.13
CA ALA A 105 15.39 -2.04 14.81
C ALA A 105 16.22 -2.25 16.07
N GLN A 106 17.19 -3.19 16.00
CA GLN A 106 18.10 -3.46 17.11
C GLN A 106 18.73 -2.13 17.53
N LYS A 107 18.52 -1.72 18.80
CA LYS A 107 19.33 -0.66 19.39
C LYS A 107 20.77 -1.13 19.32
N GLN A 108 21.56 -0.49 18.46
CA GLN A 108 22.99 -0.70 18.41
C GLN A 108 23.55 -0.14 19.73
N ASN A 109 23.64 -1.01 20.75
CA ASN A 109 24.37 -0.69 21.97
C ASN A 109 25.81 -0.43 21.56
N SER A 110 26.17 0.85 21.52
CA SER A 110 27.54 1.33 21.37
C SER A 110 28.22 1.34 22.73
#